data_AF-A0A7J8EGX9-F1
#
_entry.id   AF-A0A7J8EGX9-F1
#
_cell.length_a   1.000
_cell.length_b   1.000
_cell.length_c   1.000
_cell.angle_alpha   90.00
_cell.angle_beta   90.00
_cell.angle_gamma   90.00
#
_symmetry.space_group_name_H-M   'P 1'
#
loop_
_entity.id
_entity.type
_entity.pdbx_description
1 polymer ?
#
loop_
_entity_poly.entity_id
_entity_poly.type
_entity_poly.pdbx_seq_one_letter_code
_entity_poly.pdbx_strand_id
1 'polypeptide(L)'
;MILSQPRKGTMEPWREIIAASLGFSPVGSLRTSTQVQGFWVTPPNFSVSQVPNTPSCPQAYSELQTLSPSERQCVETVVNMGYPYECVLRAMKKKGENIEQILDYLFVHGQLCEKGFDPLLVEEALEMHQCSEEKMMEFLQLMSKFKEMGFELKDIKEVLLLHNNDQDNALEDLMARAGAS
;
A
#
# COMPACT_ATOMS: atom_id res chain seq x y z
N MET A 1 -18.46 4.68 43.57
CA MET A 1 -17.92 3.94 42.41
C MET A 1 -18.56 4.52 41.17
N ILE A 2 -17.86 5.39 40.45
CA ILE A 2 -18.39 6.07 39.27
C ILE A 2 -17.99 5.19 38.08
N LEU A 3 -18.95 4.55 37.42
CA LEU A 3 -18.70 3.87 36.15
C LEU A 3 -18.34 4.95 35.12
N SER A 4 -17.05 5.06 34.79
CA SER A 4 -16.59 5.80 33.62
C SER A 4 -17.18 5.16 32.37
N GLN A 5 -18.14 5.86 31.77
CA GLN A 5 -18.63 5.59 30.42
C GLN A 5 -17.45 5.64 29.43
N PRO A 6 -17.36 4.73 28.45
CA PRO A 6 -16.40 4.87 27.37
C PRO A 6 -16.75 6.10 26.56
N ARG A 7 -15.80 7.04 26.45
CA ARG A 7 -15.91 8.20 25.56
C ARG A 7 -16.21 7.69 24.16
N LYS A 8 -17.35 8.08 23.61
CA LYS A 8 -17.64 7.96 22.18
C LYS A 8 -16.61 8.83 21.46
N GLY A 9 -15.51 8.23 21.05
CA GLY A 9 -14.56 8.87 20.15
C GLY A 9 -15.26 9.07 18.83
N THR A 10 -15.36 10.32 18.40
CA THR A 10 -15.55 10.68 16.99
C THR A 10 -14.55 9.86 16.18
N MET A 11 -15.04 8.91 15.38
CA MET A 11 -14.19 8.24 14.40
C MET A 11 -13.83 9.28 13.34
N GLU A 12 -12.53 9.46 13.13
CA GLU A 12 -12.04 10.35 12.08
C GLU A 12 -12.56 9.89 10.71
N PRO A 13 -12.94 10.81 9.80
CA PRO A 13 -13.64 10.50 8.54
C PRO A 13 -12.92 9.47 7.65
N TRP A 14 -11.60 9.49 7.62
CA TRP A 14 -10.80 8.53 6.87
C TRP A 14 -10.89 7.09 7.42
N ARG A 15 -11.21 6.92 8.72
CA ARG A 15 -11.38 5.58 9.32
C ARG A 15 -12.67 4.93 8.84
N GLU A 16 -13.72 5.71 8.60
CA GLU A 16 -14.96 5.20 7.98
C GLU A 16 -14.75 4.89 6.51
N ILE A 17 -13.98 5.70 5.77
CA ILE A 17 -13.68 5.48 4.35
C ILE A 17 -12.84 4.21 4.16
N ILE A 18 -11.83 3.99 5.00
CA ILE A 18 -11.01 2.77 4.99
C ILE A 18 -11.84 1.55 5.42
N ALA A 19 -12.65 1.67 6.49
CA ALA A 19 -13.49 0.57 6.96
C ALA A 19 -14.59 0.19 5.94
N ALA A 20 -15.18 1.17 5.26
CA ALA A 20 -16.16 0.96 4.19
C ALA A 20 -15.54 0.30 2.97
N SER A 21 -14.31 0.66 2.60
CA SER A 21 -13.60 0.08 1.45
C SER A 21 -13.13 -1.35 1.71
N LEU A 22 -12.84 -1.72 2.96
CA LEU A 22 -12.37 -3.05 3.35
C LEU A 22 -13.50 -3.99 3.84
N GLY A 23 -14.76 -3.57 3.79
CA GLY A 23 -15.90 -4.40 4.23
C GLY A 23 -15.87 -4.77 5.72
N PHE A 24 -15.15 -4.02 6.55
CA PHE A 24 -15.04 -4.28 7.98
C PHE A 24 -16.33 -3.85 8.67
N SER A 25 -17.29 -4.77 8.77
CA SER A 25 -18.40 -4.60 9.70
C SER A 25 -17.85 -4.62 11.13
N PRO A 26 -18.24 -3.68 12.02
CA PRO A 26 -17.89 -3.78 13.42
C PRO A 26 -18.55 -5.05 13.96
N VAL A 27 -17.74 -6.08 14.27
CA VAL A 27 -18.24 -7.31 14.88
C VAL A 27 -18.62 -7.04 16.33
N GLY A 28 -19.80 -6.42 16.49
CA GLY A 28 -20.55 -6.38 17.71
C GLY A 28 -21.50 -7.57 17.78
N SER A 29 -21.41 -8.28 18.90
CA SER A 29 -22.45 -9.13 19.48
C SER A 29 -22.64 -10.56 18.93
N LEU A 30 -21.99 -11.48 19.65
CA LEU A 30 -22.52 -12.75 20.15
C LEU A 30 -23.95 -13.11 19.70
N ARG A 31 -24.06 -14.13 18.82
CA ARG A 31 -25.24 -15.01 18.81
C ARG A 31 -24.82 -16.47 18.75
N THR A 32 -25.46 -17.17 19.66
CA THR A 32 -25.40 -18.57 20.03
C THR A 32 -25.94 -19.51 18.96
N SER A 33 -25.30 -20.69 18.89
CA SER A 33 -25.88 -22.03 18.68
C SER A 33 -26.67 -22.32 17.41
N THR A 34 -26.22 -23.31 16.64
CA THR A 34 -26.93 -24.61 16.51
C THR A 34 -26.03 -25.64 15.81
N GLN A 35 -26.07 -26.86 16.36
CA GLN A 35 -25.35 -28.08 15.99
C GLN A 35 -25.51 -28.52 14.52
N VAL A 36 -24.50 -29.27 14.05
CA VAL A 36 -24.72 -30.52 13.30
C VAL A 36 -23.66 -31.57 13.67
N GLN A 37 -24.14 -32.80 13.89
CA GLN A 37 -23.43 -33.99 14.38
C GLN A 37 -22.72 -34.79 13.27
N GLY A 38 -21.77 -35.63 13.71
CA GLY A 38 -21.24 -36.82 13.02
C GLY A 38 -19.94 -36.55 12.24
N PHE A 39 -18.83 -37.27 12.39
CA PHE A 39 -18.62 -38.68 12.71
C PHE A 39 -17.25 -38.87 13.40
N TRP A 40 -17.16 -39.89 14.26
CA TRP A 40 -15.96 -40.35 14.94
C TRP A 40 -15.13 -41.25 14.02
N VAL A 41 -13.83 -40.99 13.87
CA VAL A 41 -12.82 -42.00 13.54
C VAL A 41 -11.53 -41.73 14.32
N THR A 42 -11.12 -42.72 15.10
CA THR A 42 -9.91 -42.78 15.95
C THR A 42 -8.61 -42.97 15.14
N PRO A 43 -7.43 -42.71 15.75
CA PRO A 43 -6.17 -42.46 15.05
C PRO A 43 -5.27 -43.71 14.95
N PRO A 44 -4.20 -43.67 14.13
CA PRO A 44 -2.99 -44.42 14.41
C PRO A 44 -1.86 -43.48 14.86
N ASN A 45 -1.32 -43.85 16.01
CA ASN A 45 -0.07 -43.39 16.61
C ASN A 45 1.11 -43.72 15.67
N PHE A 46 1.89 -42.72 15.27
CA PHE A 46 3.24 -42.94 14.77
C PHE A 46 4.22 -41.92 15.34
N SER A 47 5.31 -42.51 15.83
CA SER A 47 6.45 -42.00 16.56
C SER A 47 6.97 -40.60 16.20
N VAL A 48 7.34 -39.89 17.27
CA VAL A 48 8.43 -38.90 17.33
C VAL A 48 9.58 -39.32 16.41
N SER A 49 9.84 -38.52 15.38
CA SER A 49 11.14 -38.48 14.70
C SER A 49 11.66 -37.06 14.74
N GLN A 50 12.89 -37.02 15.21
CA GLN A 50 13.67 -35.90 15.64
C GLN A 50 14.15 -35.08 14.42
N VAL A 51 14.09 -33.77 14.57
CA VAL A 51 14.60 -32.69 13.72
C VAL A 51 15.90 -33.02 12.95
N PRO A 52 16.00 -32.63 11.67
CA PRO A 52 17.23 -32.06 11.13
C PRO A 52 17.15 -30.53 11.20
N ASN A 53 18.01 -29.95 12.03
CA ASN A 53 18.25 -28.51 12.07
C ASN A 53 18.82 -28.12 10.70
N THR A 54 18.03 -27.48 9.86
CA THR A 54 18.55 -26.71 8.72
C THR A 54 18.93 -25.32 9.21
N PRO A 55 20.23 -24.95 9.21
CA PRO A 55 20.64 -23.59 9.51
C PRO A 55 20.24 -22.67 8.35
N SER A 56 19.60 -21.56 8.72
CA SER A 56 19.74 -20.26 8.06
C SER A 56 19.26 -20.13 6.61
N CYS A 57 18.10 -19.48 6.43
CA CYS A 57 17.95 -18.45 5.40
C CYS A 57 18.12 -17.08 6.09
N PRO A 58 19.30 -16.43 6.01
CA PRO A 58 19.53 -15.13 6.65
C PRO A 58 18.76 -13.96 6.03
N GLN A 59 18.18 -14.12 4.84
CA GLN A 59 17.76 -12.97 4.03
C GLN A 59 16.43 -12.32 4.44
N ALA A 60 15.55 -13.03 5.14
CA ALA A 60 14.31 -12.44 5.66
C ALA A 60 14.49 -11.76 7.04
N TYR A 61 15.57 -12.07 7.75
CA TYR A 61 15.85 -11.51 9.09
C TYR A 61 16.61 -10.18 9.04
N SER A 62 17.26 -9.86 7.91
CA SER A 62 18.09 -8.66 7.79
C SER A 62 17.29 -7.35 7.68
N GLU A 63 16.07 -7.39 7.13
CA GLU A 63 15.24 -6.18 7.03
C GLU A 63 14.49 -5.87 8.33
N LEU A 64 14.15 -6.90 9.13
CA LEU A 64 13.50 -6.72 10.43
C LEU A 64 14.45 -6.15 11.50
N GLN A 65 15.76 -6.37 11.38
CA GLN A 65 16.77 -5.83 12.29
C GLN A 65 17.22 -4.41 11.96
N THR A 66 16.94 -3.92 10.74
CA THR A 66 17.24 -2.53 10.36
C THR A 66 16.18 -1.55 10.83
N LEU A 67 14.97 -2.03 11.16
CA LEU A 67 13.89 -1.17 11.63
C LEU A 67 14.07 -0.76 13.09
N SER A 68 13.89 0.53 13.34
CA SER A 68 13.79 1.15 14.64
C SER A 68 12.57 0.60 15.40
N PRO A 69 12.55 0.67 16.74
CA PRO A 69 11.37 0.31 17.53
C PRO A 69 10.11 1.10 17.12
N SER A 70 10.29 2.36 16.75
CA SER A 70 9.22 3.26 16.29
C SER A 70 8.68 2.83 14.92
N GLU A 71 9.56 2.41 14.00
CA GLU A 71 9.19 1.91 12.67
C GLU A 71 8.37 0.63 12.79
N ARG A 72 8.83 -0.32 13.63
CA ARG A 72 8.10 -1.56 13.88
C ARG A 72 6.71 -1.31 14.46
N GLN A 73 6.59 -0.40 15.43
CA GLN A 73 5.31 -0.04 16.02
C GLN A 73 4.37 0.60 14.98
N CYS A 74 4.91 1.43 14.09
CA CYS A 74 4.16 2.04 13.00
C CYS A 74 3.61 0.97 12.03
N VAL A 75 4.45 0.05 11.57
CA VAL A 75 4.05 -1.06 10.68
C VAL A 75 2.99 -1.93 11.36
N GLU A 76 3.22 -2.34 12.61
CA GLU A 76 2.26 -3.17 13.34
C GLU A 76 0.91 -2.48 13.48
N THR A 77 0.89 -1.18 13.76
CA THR A 77 -0.35 -0.40 13.88
C THR A 77 -1.17 -0.43 12.60
N VAL A 78 -0.54 -0.22 11.44
CA VAL A 78 -1.22 -0.20 10.14
C VAL A 78 -1.60 -1.62 9.68
N VAL A 79 -0.77 -2.63 9.95
CA VAL A 79 -1.09 -4.03 9.66
C VAL A 79 -2.29 -4.52 10.48
N ASN A 80 -2.39 -4.09 11.75
CA ASN A 80 -3.56 -4.34 12.59
C ASN A 80 -4.85 -3.69 12.07
N MET A 81 -4.77 -2.73 11.13
CA MET A 81 -5.93 -2.19 10.42
C MET A 81 -6.37 -3.07 9.23
N GLY A 82 -5.64 -4.14 8.93
CA GLY A 82 -5.96 -5.09 7.86
C GLY A 82 -5.13 -4.93 6.58
N TYR A 83 -4.14 -4.04 6.57
CA TYR A 83 -3.24 -3.88 5.42
C TYR A 83 -2.16 -4.96 5.37
N PRO A 84 -1.79 -5.44 4.17
CA PRO A 84 -0.73 -6.43 4.03
C PRO A 84 0.64 -5.86 4.42
N TYR A 85 1.40 -6.63 5.20
CA TYR A 85 2.70 -6.24 5.76
C TYR A 85 3.66 -5.66 4.71
N GLU A 86 3.78 -6.30 3.55
CA GLU A 86 4.66 -5.89 2.46
C GLU A 86 4.32 -4.48 1.90
N CYS A 87 3.03 -4.15 1.82
CA CYS A 87 2.59 -2.83 1.34
C CYS A 87 2.85 -1.77 2.40
N VAL A 88 2.58 -2.08 3.68
CA VAL A 88 2.81 -1.17 4.80
C VAL A 88 4.30 -0.87 4.94
N LEU A 89 5.15 -1.90 4.89
CA LEU A 89 6.60 -1.72 4.99
C LEU A 89 7.13 -0.84 3.86
N ARG A 90 6.65 -1.04 2.63
CA ARG A 90 7.03 -0.20 1.47
C ARG A 90 6.56 1.23 1.63
N ALA A 91 5.31 1.45 2.03
CA ALA A 91 4.74 2.77 2.25
C ALA A 91 5.48 3.53 3.36
N MET A 92 5.80 2.85 4.47
CA MET A 92 6.61 3.40 5.56
C MET A 92 8.02 3.75 5.09
N LYS A 93 8.69 2.89 4.31
CA LYS A 93 10.01 3.23 3.75
C LYS A 93 9.97 4.47 2.84
N LYS A 94 8.85 4.75 2.16
CA LYS A 94 8.70 5.92 1.28
C LYS A 94 8.24 7.19 2.00
N LYS A 95 7.35 7.08 2.99
CA LYS A 95 6.71 8.22 3.67
C LYS A 95 7.22 8.45 5.10
N GLY A 96 8.03 7.56 5.64
CA GLY A 96 8.52 7.59 7.02
C GLY A 96 7.53 6.98 8.00
N GLU A 97 7.70 7.28 9.29
CA GLU A 97 6.96 6.68 10.41
C GLU A 97 5.60 7.35 10.69
N ASN A 98 5.13 8.25 9.81
CA ASN A 98 3.86 8.93 9.97
C ASN A 98 2.71 8.05 9.45
N ILE A 99 1.88 7.56 10.37
CA ILE A 99 0.75 6.66 10.05
C ILE A 99 -0.22 7.28 9.05
N GLU A 100 -0.54 8.57 9.16
CA GLU A 100 -1.47 9.24 8.26
C GLU A 100 -0.91 9.28 6.83
N GLN A 101 0.38 9.62 6.67
CA GLN A 101 1.04 9.63 5.37
C GLN A 101 1.18 8.24 4.76
N ILE A 102 1.40 7.21 5.59
CA ILE A 102 1.41 5.81 5.15
C ILE A 102 0.03 5.40 4.63
N LEU A 103 -1.03 5.70 5.39
CA LEU A 103 -2.40 5.37 5.01
C LEU A 103 -2.82 6.11 3.73
N ASP A 104 -2.47 7.39 3.61
CA ASP A 104 -2.70 8.19 2.41
C ASP A 104 -2.00 7.57 1.18
N TYR A 105 -0.71 7.21 1.31
CA TYR A 105 0.02 6.53 0.24
C TYR A 105 -0.63 5.20 -0.15
N LEU A 106 -0.97 4.36 0.83
CA LEU A 106 -1.60 3.05 0.57
C LEU A 106 -2.95 3.21 -0.14
N PHE A 107 -3.74 4.20 0.26
CA PHE A 107 -5.02 4.51 -0.33
C PHE A 107 -4.86 4.98 -1.78
N VAL A 108 -4.07 6.02 -2.02
CA VAL A 108 -3.88 6.59 -3.37
C VAL A 108 -3.23 5.58 -4.31
N HIS A 109 -2.20 4.86 -3.85
CA HIS A 109 -1.57 3.80 -4.63
C HIS A 109 -2.58 2.71 -5.03
N GLY A 110 -3.43 2.27 -4.09
CA GLY A 110 -4.48 1.29 -4.35
C GLY A 110 -5.49 1.77 -5.40
N GLN A 111 -6.00 3.00 -5.23
CA GLN A 111 -6.96 3.63 -6.14
C GLN A 111 -6.43 3.75 -7.58
N LEU A 112 -5.15 4.12 -7.73
CA LEU A 112 -4.53 4.26 -9.05
C LEU A 112 -4.25 2.90 -9.70
N CYS A 113 -3.85 1.90 -8.90
CA CYS A 113 -3.71 0.53 -9.42
C CYS A 113 -5.06 -0.05 -9.87
N GLU A 114 -6.14 0.20 -9.12
CA GLU A 114 -7.49 -0.24 -9.50
C GLU A 114 -7.98 0.42 -10.80
N LYS A 115 -7.55 1.66 -11.06
CA LYS A 115 -7.78 2.35 -12.36
C LYS A 115 -6.98 1.75 -13.53
N GLY A 116 -6.10 0.79 -13.27
CA GLY A 116 -5.35 0.06 -14.30
C GLY A 116 -3.98 0.67 -14.66
N PHE A 117 -3.49 1.63 -13.87
CA PHE A 117 -2.14 2.17 -14.06
C PHE A 117 -1.08 1.17 -13.61
N ASP A 118 0.08 1.19 -14.29
CA ASP A 118 1.24 0.38 -13.90
C ASP A 118 1.71 0.80 -12.50
N PRO A 119 1.85 -0.13 -11.54
CA PRO A 119 2.36 0.16 -10.20
C PRO A 119 3.68 0.94 -10.19
N LEU A 120 4.59 0.68 -11.14
CA LEU A 120 5.86 1.40 -11.25
C LEU A 120 5.63 2.87 -11.60
N LEU A 121 4.72 3.16 -12.53
CA LEU A 121 4.36 4.52 -12.91
C LEU A 121 3.64 5.23 -11.76
N VAL A 122 2.77 4.53 -11.04
CA VAL A 122 2.09 5.05 -9.84
C VAL A 122 3.10 5.44 -8.76
N GLU A 123 4.10 4.60 -8.51
CA GLU A 123 5.17 4.91 -7.55
C GLU A 123 5.96 6.17 -7.95
N GLU A 124 6.26 6.35 -9.23
CA GLU A 124 6.94 7.55 -9.76
C GLU A 124 6.07 8.81 -9.59
N ALA A 125 4.79 8.72 -9.92
CA ALA A 125 3.87 9.85 -9.80
C ALA A 125 3.67 10.28 -8.33
N LEU A 126 3.59 9.32 -7.41
CA LEU A 126 3.48 9.55 -5.97
C LEU A 126 4.73 10.21 -5.36
N GLU A 127 5.88 10.10 -6.02
CA GLU A 127 7.12 10.76 -5.63
C GLU A 127 7.18 12.21 -6.13
N MET A 128 6.67 12.48 -7.34
CA MET A 128 6.75 13.80 -7.97
C MET A 128 5.59 14.73 -7.63
N HIS A 129 4.36 14.22 -7.57
CA HIS A 129 3.15 15.04 -7.46
C HIS A 129 2.44 14.83 -6.11
N GLN A 130 2.86 15.58 -5.10
CA GLN A 130 2.13 15.64 -3.81
C GLN A 130 0.94 16.63 -3.84
N CYS A 131 0.64 17.23 -5.00
CA CYS A 131 -0.07 18.52 -5.06
C CYS A 131 -1.57 18.45 -5.39
N SER A 132 -2.10 17.38 -6.00
CA SER A 132 -3.54 17.04 -6.01
C SER A 132 -3.76 15.68 -6.70
N GLU A 133 -4.84 14.97 -6.36
CA GLU A 133 -5.22 13.72 -7.05
C GLU A 133 -5.42 13.94 -8.56
N GLU A 134 -6.08 15.03 -8.95
CA GLU A 134 -6.33 15.38 -10.35
C GLU A 134 -5.03 15.54 -11.15
N LYS A 135 -4.09 16.34 -10.64
CA LYS A 135 -2.79 16.54 -11.31
C LYS A 135 -1.97 15.26 -11.37
N MET A 136 -2.07 14.41 -10.35
CA MET A 136 -1.38 13.11 -10.33
C MET A 136 -1.96 12.17 -11.39
N MET A 137 -3.28 12.15 -11.56
CA MET A 137 -3.92 11.37 -12.62
C MET A 137 -3.54 11.86 -14.01
N GLU A 138 -3.57 13.17 -14.26
CA GLU A 138 -3.12 13.74 -15.54
C GLU A 138 -1.66 13.37 -15.84
N PHE A 139 -0.79 13.50 -14.83
CA PHE A 139 0.61 13.10 -14.94
C PHE A 139 0.75 11.63 -15.32
N LEU A 140 0.02 10.72 -14.66
CA LEU A 140 0.05 9.29 -14.94
C LEU A 140 -0.46 8.93 -16.34
N GLN A 141 -1.53 9.58 -16.78
CA GLN A 141 -2.08 9.39 -18.12
C GLN A 141 -1.07 9.80 -19.20
N LEU A 142 -0.47 10.99 -19.06
CA LEU A 142 0.52 11.47 -20.02
C LEU A 142 1.81 10.64 -19.97
N MET A 143 2.26 10.26 -18.77
CA MET A 143 3.46 9.45 -18.61
C MET A 143 3.29 8.07 -19.25
N SER A 144 2.15 7.42 -19.05
CA SER A 144 1.83 6.14 -19.70
C SER A 144 1.77 6.30 -21.22
N LYS A 145 1.06 7.33 -21.70
CA LYS A 145 0.90 7.63 -23.13
C LYS A 145 2.24 7.89 -23.83
N PHE A 146 3.12 8.71 -23.25
CA PHE A 146 4.44 8.97 -23.83
C PHE A 146 5.36 7.76 -23.72
N LYS A 147 5.22 6.94 -22.68
CA LYS A 147 5.95 5.67 -22.56
C LYS A 147 5.57 4.69 -23.67
N GLU A 148 4.29 4.60 -24.02
CA GLU A 148 3.79 3.80 -25.15
C GLU A 148 4.29 4.29 -26.51
N MET A 149 4.54 5.60 -26.65
CA MET A 149 5.18 6.17 -27.84
C MET A 149 6.68 5.85 -27.95
N GLY A 150 7.28 5.27 -26.91
CA GLY A 150 8.68 4.86 -26.90
C GLY A 150 9.65 5.90 -26.34
N PHE A 151 9.14 7.00 -25.76
CA PHE A 151 10.00 7.97 -25.08
C PHE A 151 10.59 7.40 -23.78
N GLU A 152 11.78 7.88 -23.42
CA GLU A 152 12.44 7.46 -22.18
C GLU A 152 11.73 8.05 -20.95
N LEU A 153 11.56 7.22 -19.91
CA LEU A 153 10.82 7.62 -18.70
C LEU A 153 11.45 8.84 -18.02
N LYS A 154 12.78 8.94 -18.08
CA LYS A 154 13.52 10.07 -17.52
C LYS A 154 13.13 11.40 -18.19
N ASP A 155 13.11 11.43 -19.51
CA ASP A 155 12.79 12.66 -20.27
C ASP A 155 11.31 13.02 -20.13
N ILE A 156 10.43 12.00 -20.16
CA ILE A 156 8.99 12.17 -19.93
C ILE A 156 8.73 12.89 -18.60
N LYS A 157 9.35 12.41 -17.50
CA LYS A 157 9.21 13.01 -16.17
C LYS A 157 9.66 14.47 -16.16
N GLU A 158 10.78 14.77 -16.82
CA GLU A 158 11.35 16.11 -16.87
C GLU A 158 10.41 17.08 -17.60
N VAL A 159 9.94 16.72 -18.79
CA VAL A 159 9.07 17.61 -19.59
C VAL A 159 7.70 17.78 -18.94
N LEU A 160 7.13 16.74 -18.32
CA LEU A 160 5.83 16.84 -17.66
C LEU A 160 5.90 17.75 -16.44
N LEU A 161 7.02 17.72 -15.71
CA LEU A 161 7.24 18.63 -14.61
C LEU A 161 7.48 20.08 -15.09
N LEU A 162 8.26 20.26 -16.16
CA LEU A 162 8.57 21.57 -16.74
C LEU A 162 7.31 22.27 -17.26
N HIS A 163 6.45 21.53 -17.95
CA HIS A 163 5.24 22.06 -18.58
C HIS A 163 3.99 21.93 -17.69
N ASN A 164 4.13 21.50 -16.44
CA ASN A 164 3.03 21.29 -15.50
C ASN A 164 1.88 20.49 -16.14
N ASN A 165 2.22 19.32 -16.69
CA ASN A 165 1.31 18.40 -17.37
C ASN A 165 0.62 18.94 -18.64
N ASP A 166 1.13 20.00 -19.26
CA ASP A 166 0.64 20.42 -20.57
C ASP A 166 1.11 19.44 -21.66
N GLN A 167 0.16 18.72 -22.25
CA GLN A 167 0.44 17.64 -23.21
C GLN A 167 1.18 18.14 -24.44
N ASP A 168 0.72 19.23 -25.04
CA ASP A 168 1.18 19.64 -26.37
C ASP A 168 2.59 20.23 -26.26
N ASN A 169 2.85 21.05 -25.24
CA ASN A 169 4.20 21.56 -24.98
C ASN A 169 5.18 20.44 -24.58
N ALA A 170 4.76 19.50 -23.73
CA ALA A 170 5.61 18.38 -23.32
C ALA A 170 5.95 17.44 -24.49
N LEU A 171 4.99 17.19 -25.38
CA LEU A 171 5.22 16.38 -26.57
C LEU A 171 6.12 17.10 -27.58
N GLU A 172 5.96 18.42 -27.76
CA GLU A 172 6.83 19.22 -28.62
C GLU A 172 8.29 19.15 -28.16
N ASP A 173 8.55 19.33 -26.86
CA ASP A 173 9.92 19.23 -26.29
C ASP A 173 10.48 17.79 -26.46
N LEU A 174 9.70 16.75 -26.16
CA LEU A 174 10.12 15.36 -26.35
C LEU A 174 10.51 15.06 -27.81
N MET A 175 9.72 15.52 -28.77
CA MET A 175 10.03 15.34 -30.19
C MET A 175 11.29 16.12 -30.61
N ALA A 176 11.48 17.33 -30.08
CA ALA A 176 12.66 18.13 -30.36
C ALA A 176 13.95 17.46 -29.85
N ARG A 177 13.91 16.84 -28.65
CA ARG A 177 15.03 16.07 -28.09
C ARG A 177 15.30 14.80 -28.86
N ALA A 178 14.26 14.06 -29.24
CA ALA A 178 14.39 12.81 -29.99
C ALA A 178 14.95 13.00 -31.41
N GLY A 179 14.70 14.16 -32.04
CA GLY A 179 15.24 14.50 -33.37
C GLY A 179 16.66 15.05 -33.39
N ALA A 180 17.24 15.35 -32.22
CA ALA A 180 18.59 15.93 -32.10
C ALA A 180 19.71 14.87 -31.92
N SER A 181 19.36 13.58 -31.95
CA SER A 181 20.29 12.44 -31.80
C SER A 181 20.46 11.64 -33.09
#